data_AF-A0A820QWY3-F1
#
_entry.id   AF-A0A820QWY3-F1
#
_cell.length_a   1.000
_cell.length_b   1.000
_cell.length_c   1.000
_cell.angle_alpha   90.00
_cell.angle_beta   90.00
_cell.angle_gamma   90.00
#
_symmetry.space_group_name_H-M   'P 1'
#
loop_
_entity.id
_entity.type
_entity.pdbx_description
1 polymer ?
#
loop_
_entity_poly.entity_id
_entity_poly.type
_entity_poly.pdbx_seq_one_letter_code
_entity_poly.pdbx_strand_id
1 'polypeptide(L)'
;IKGYQDKPLVSLTEAVEPVSEFFNEIEDNVLVALHNCQHPPDGLTQQESASIHLYTMQFDGCPSLHILLNKALRAASRHALKPWFSYL
;
A
#
# COMPACT_ATOMS: atom_id res chain seq x y z
N ILE A 1 14.79 7.77 -2.48
CA ILE A 1 14.29 7.20 -3.76
C ILE A 1 14.21 8.36 -4.76
N LYS A 2 14.16 8.18 -6.08
CA LYS A 2 13.97 9.29 -7.03
C LYS A 2 12.78 8.97 -7.91
N GLY A 3 11.93 9.96 -8.20
CA GLY A 3 10.74 9.82 -9.05
C GLY A 3 9.41 9.55 -8.32
N TYR A 4 9.40 9.53 -6.99
CA TYR A 4 8.16 9.50 -6.18
C TYR A 4 7.64 10.92 -5.89
N GLN A 5 8.56 11.87 -5.66
CA GLN A 5 8.28 13.26 -5.32
C GLN A 5 7.40 14.03 -6.33
N ASP A 6 7.36 13.55 -7.57
CA ASP A 6 6.61 14.17 -8.67
C ASP A 6 5.31 13.39 -9.00
N LYS A 7 5.01 12.34 -8.24
CA LYS A 7 3.78 11.56 -8.41
C LYS A 7 2.59 12.30 -7.79
N PRO A 8 1.43 12.32 -8.45
CA PRO A 8 0.22 12.86 -7.84
C PRO A 8 -0.15 12.00 -6.62
N LEU A 9 -0.74 12.65 -5.61
CA LEU A 9 -1.46 11.92 -4.57
C LEU A 9 -2.71 11.30 -5.20
N VAL A 10 -2.91 10.02 -4.94
CA VAL A 10 -4.03 9.22 -5.45
C VAL A 10 -4.73 8.55 -4.29
N SER A 11 -5.91 7.98 -4.52
CA SER A 11 -6.58 7.14 -3.51
C SER A 11 -5.75 5.90 -3.18
N LEU A 12 -6.00 5.29 -2.03
CA LEU A 12 -5.35 4.04 -1.63
C LEU A 12 -5.59 2.92 -2.65
N THR A 13 -6.80 2.85 -3.21
CA THR A 13 -7.15 1.88 -4.26
C THR A 13 -6.28 2.06 -5.52
N GLU A 14 -6.15 3.29 -6.01
CA GLU A 14 -5.26 3.59 -7.16
C GLU A 14 -3.79 3.36 -6.83
N ALA A 15 -3.37 3.61 -5.58
CA ALA A 15 -2.00 3.41 -5.14
C ALA A 15 -1.56 1.94 -5.19
N VAL A 16 -2.48 1.00 -4.92
CA VAL A 16 -2.19 -0.44 -4.91
C VAL A 16 -2.42 -1.13 -6.25
N GLU A 17 -3.13 -0.50 -7.19
CA GLU A 17 -3.43 -1.07 -8.51
C GLU A 17 -2.18 -1.62 -9.22
N PRO A 18 -1.03 -0.91 -9.27
CA PRO A 18 0.16 -1.40 -9.98
C PRO A 18 0.83 -2.61 -9.31
N VAL A 19 0.51 -2.88 -8.05
CA VAL A 19 1.07 -4.01 -7.28
C VAL A 19 0.04 -5.12 -7.06
N SER A 20 -1.18 -4.95 -7.56
CA SER A 20 -2.29 -5.90 -7.36
C SER A 20 -1.97 -7.31 -7.84
N GLU A 21 -1.19 -7.45 -8.92
CA GLU A 21 -0.73 -8.74 -9.44
C GLU A 21 0.13 -9.55 -8.46
N PHE A 22 0.68 -8.93 -7.40
CA PHE A 22 1.46 -9.61 -6.38
C PHE A 22 0.62 -10.19 -5.24
N PHE A 23 -0.70 -9.95 -5.26
CA PHE A 23 -1.63 -10.32 -4.20
C PHE A 23 -2.82 -11.06 -4.78
N ASN A 24 -3.41 -11.97 -4.01
CA ASN A 24 -4.65 -12.61 -4.41
C ASN A 24 -5.88 -11.71 -4.14
N GLU A 25 -5.83 -10.88 -3.09
CA GLU A 25 -7.01 -10.18 -2.53
C GLU A 25 -6.65 -8.77 -2.00
N ILE A 26 -5.80 -8.01 -2.71
CA ILE A 26 -5.38 -6.68 -2.20
C ILE A 26 -6.56 -5.70 -2.11
N GLU A 27 -7.53 -5.80 -3.01
CA GLU A 27 -8.69 -4.90 -3.05
C GLU A 27 -9.57 -5.07 -1.81
N ASP A 28 -9.84 -6.32 -1.41
CA ASP A 28 -10.60 -6.61 -0.19
C ASP A 28 -9.87 -6.10 1.06
N ASN A 29 -8.54 -6.27 1.11
CA ASN A 29 -7.73 -5.74 2.20
C ASN A 29 -7.74 -4.19 2.24
N VAL A 30 -7.77 -3.52 1.09
CA VAL A 30 -7.95 -2.05 1.02
C VAL A 30 -9.32 -1.64 1.57
N LEU A 31 -10.38 -2.36 1.22
CA LEU A 31 -11.73 -2.08 1.72
C LEU A 31 -11.81 -2.27 3.24
N VAL A 32 -11.20 -3.34 3.78
CA VAL A 32 -11.09 -3.57 5.22
C VAL A 32 -10.32 -2.43 5.90
N ALA A 33 -9.19 -2.01 5.33
CA ALA A 33 -8.41 -0.90 5.88
C ALA A 33 -9.18 0.43 5.88
N LEU A 34 -9.89 0.75 4.78
CA LEU A 34 -10.73 1.95 4.69
C LEU A 34 -11.88 1.91 5.70
N HIS A 35 -12.51 0.75 5.87
CA HIS A 35 -13.59 0.56 6.84
C HIS A 35 -13.09 0.77 8.28
N ASN A 36 -11.94 0.20 8.62
CA ASN A 36 -11.36 0.33 9.96
C ASN A 36 -10.89 1.76 10.29
N CYS A 37 -10.71 2.60 9.26
CA CYS A 37 -10.18 3.96 9.39
C CYS A 37 -11.18 5.05 9.01
N GLN A 38 -12.51 4.81 9.10
CA GLN A 38 -13.53 5.80 8.75
C GLN A 38 -13.46 7.11 9.57
N HIS A 39 -13.03 7.02 10.83
CA HIS A 39 -12.97 8.15 11.76
C HIS A 39 -11.64 8.18 12.52
N PRO A 40 -10.53 8.54 11.84
CA PRO A 40 -9.21 8.56 12.45
C PRO A 40 -9.13 9.64 13.54
N PRO A 41 -8.55 9.34 14.72
CA PRO A 41 -8.55 10.26 15.87
C PRO A 41 -7.42 11.29 15.85
N ASP A 42 -6.48 11.19 14.90
CA ASP A 42 -5.16 11.83 14.90
C ASP A 42 -5.01 12.91 13.80
N GLY A 43 -6.13 13.36 13.23
CA GLY A 43 -6.14 14.40 12.20
C GLY A 43 -5.71 13.93 10.81
N LEU A 44 -5.43 12.64 10.64
CA LEU A 44 -5.20 12.04 9.33
C LEU A 44 -6.51 11.99 8.53
N THR A 45 -6.38 12.00 7.21
CA THR A 45 -7.48 11.60 6.34
C THR A 45 -7.72 10.10 6.47
N GLN A 46 -8.93 9.64 6.13
CA GLN A 46 -9.23 8.21 6.04
C GLN A 46 -8.23 7.47 5.15
N GLN A 47 -7.81 8.09 4.03
CA GLN A 47 -6.86 7.49 3.08
C GLN A 47 -5.48 7.29 3.71
N GLU A 48 -4.96 8.28 4.43
CA GLU A 48 -3.67 8.19 5.13
C GLU A 48 -3.71 7.17 6.27
N SER A 49 -4.76 7.18 7.09
CA SER A 49 -4.89 6.20 8.16
C SER A 49 -5.05 4.78 7.61
N ALA A 50 -5.83 4.61 6.53
CA ALA A 50 -6.01 3.31 5.89
C ALA A 50 -4.73 2.81 5.22
N SER A 51 -3.89 3.69 4.66
CA SER A 51 -2.62 3.27 4.05
C SER A 51 -1.67 2.70 5.11
N ILE A 52 -1.58 3.34 6.28
CA ILE A 52 -0.82 2.85 7.43
C ILE A 52 -1.42 1.54 7.96
N HIS A 53 -2.75 1.45 8.08
CA HIS A 53 -3.42 0.24 8.53
C HIS A 53 -3.14 -0.93 7.58
N LEU A 54 -3.29 -0.73 6.27
CA LEU A 54 -3.01 -1.73 5.24
C LEU A 54 -1.56 -2.22 5.28
N TYR A 55 -0.59 -1.34 5.56
CA TYR A 55 0.81 -1.72 5.73
C TYR A 55 1.01 -2.70 6.90
N THR A 56 0.30 -2.47 8.00
CA THR A 56 0.52 -3.17 9.28
C THR A 56 -0.39 -4.38 9.51
N MET A 57 -1.53 -4.47 8.83
CA MET A 57 -2.45 -5.60 8.99
C MET A 57 -1.88 -6.88 8.37
N GLN A 58 -2.28 -8.02 8.94
CA GLN A 58 -1.97 -9.32 8.36
C GLN A 58 -3.00 -9.67 7.28
N PHE A 59 -2.54 -10.39 6.26
CA PHE A 59 -3.42 -10.94 5.24
C PHE A 59 -3.59 -12.43 5.49
N ASP A 60 -4.80 -12.94 5.27
CA ASP A 60 -5.09 -14.35 5.51
C ASP A 60 -4.43 -15.21 4.42
N GLY A 61 -3.63 -16.20 4.85
CA GLY A 61 -3.04 -17.19 3.95
C GLY A 61 -2.01 -16.67 2.94
N CYS A 62 -1.65 -15.38 2.95
CA CYS A 62 -0.67 -14.81 2.03
C CYS A 62 0.23 -13.74 2.69
N PRO A 63 1.38 -13.40 2.08
CA PRO A 63 2.25 -12.36 2.61
C PRO A 63 1.54 -11.00 2.63
N SER A 64 1.56 -10.34 3.79
CA SER A 64 1.01 -8.99 3.95
C SER A 64 1.80 -7.93 3.18
N LEU A 65 1.19 -6.76 3.01
CA LEU A 65 1.75 -5.67 2.21
C LEU A 65 3.19 -5.31 2.61
N HIS A 66 3.46 -5.17 3.91
CA HIS A 66 4.81 -4.85 4.37
C HIS A 66 5.83 -5.93 4.03
N ILE A 67 5.45 -7.21 4.00
CA ILE A 67 6.37 -8.30 3.65
C ILE A 67 6.80 -8.16 2.18
N LEU A 68 5.85 -7.97 1.28
CA LEU A 68 6.13 -7.83 -0.15
C LEU A 68 6.84 -6.51 -0.48
N LEU A 69 6.42 -5.39 0.12
CA LEU A 69 7.09 -4.11 -0.08
C LEU A 69 8.54 -4.15 0.43
N ASN A 70 8.79 -4.72 1.61
CA ASN A 70 10.15 -4.85 2.14
C ASN A 70 11.02 -5.79 1.30
N LYS A 71 10.43 -6.83 0.69
CA LYS A 71 11.13 -7.67 -0.28
C LYS A 71 11.52 -6.86 -1.52
N ALA A 72 10.62 -6.04 -2.06
CA ALA A 72 10.88 -5.18 -3.20
C ALA A 72 11.96 -4.10 -2.90
N LEU A 73 11.91 -3.48 -1.71
CA LEU A 73 12.90 -2.49 -1.26
C LEU A 73 14.32 -3.07 -1.17
N ARG A 74 14.44 -4.35 -0.78
CA ARG A 74 15.71 -5.08 -0.65
C ARG A 74 16.18 -5.73 -1.95
N ALA A 75 15.36 -5.74 -3.00
CA ALA A 75 15.74 -6.31 -4.29
C ALA A 75 16.92 -5.53 -4.90
N ALA A 76 17.88 -6.26 -5.49
CA ALA A 76 19.01 -5.64 -6.19
C ALA A 76 18.55 -4.82 -7.41
N SER A 77 17.49 -5.26 -8.08
CA SER A 77 16.89 -4.54 -9.20
C SER A 77 15.95 -3.45 -8.72
N ARG A 78 16.31 -2.18 -8.98
CA ARG A 78 15.44 -1.03 -8.70
C ARG A 78 14.16 -1.00 -9.55
N HIS A 79 14.11 -1.79 -10.63
CA HIS A 79 12.88 -1.94 -11.43
C HIS A 79 11.76 -2.59 -10.64
N ALA A 80 12.08 -3.48 -9.70
CA ALA A 80 11.08 -4.12 -8.83
C ALA A 80 10.36 -3.12 -7.90
N LEU A 81 10.92 -1.92 -7.72
CA LEU A 81 10.32 -0.88 -6.88
C LEU A 81 9.38 0.05 -7.65
N LYS A 82 9.49 0.12 -8.99
CA LYS A 82 8.67 1.05 -9.80
C LYS A 82 7.15 0.88 -9.59
N PRO A 83 6.60 -0.34 -9.50
CA PRO A 83 5.17 -0.52 -9.23
C PRO A 83 4.72 0.07 -7.87
N TRP A 84 5.63 0.13 -6.89
CA TRP A 84 5.33 0.59 -5.53
C TRP A 84 5.37 2.11 -5.38
N PHE A 85 5.72 2.87 -6.42
CA PHE A 85 5.91 4.33 -6.30
C PHE A 85 4.65 5.11 -5.96
N SER A 86 3.46 4.62 -6.33
CA SER A 86 2.21 5.28 -5.95
C SER A 86 1.83 5.04 -4.49
N TYR A 87 2.40 4.00 -3.87
CA TYR A 87 2.16 3.64 -2.48
C TYR A 87 3.21 4.22 -1.51
N LEU A 88 4.43 4.51 -2.01
CA LEU A 88 5.57 5.05 -1.25
C LEU A 88 5.62 6.58 -1.24
#